data_AF-A0A1M2V9V8-F1
#
_entry.id   AF-A0A1M2V9V8-F1
#
_cell.length_a   1.000
_cell.length_b   1.000
_cell.length_c   1.000
_cell.angle_alpha   90.00
_cell.angle_beta   90.00
_cell.angle_gamma   90.00
#
_symmetry.space_group_name_H-M   'P 1'
#
loop_
_entity.id
_entity.type
_entity.pdbx_description
1 polymer ?
#
loop_
_entity_poly.entity_id
_entity_poly.type
_entity_poly.pdbx_seq_one_letter_code
_entity_poly.pdbx_strand_id
1 'polypeptide(L)'
;MAPDIPLQEVSRAKKAEREERLARRPEWRLRTKVPPGLTDISALPTSQLTPREYDIVHLDATALAEAIRARRYTAVEVLEAFCHVATIAQDLTNCLTEVLFEEGLRRARELDRHLAETGQVVGSMHGVPVSIKDHIMVKGHDTATGYAAWAFRTVASKDAVVVDVLRKAGAVIYVKTANPQTLLVRRAAAQALETD
;
A
#
# COMPACT_ATOMS: atom_id res chain seq x y z
N MET A 1 -3.29 29.17 16.63
CA MET A 1 -4.23 28.09 16.27
C MET A 1 -4.40 28.17 14.76
N ALA A 2 -3.98 27.17 14.01
CA ALA A 2 -4.20 27.19 12.55
C ALA A 2 -5.71 27.28 12.28
N PRO A 3 -6.17 28.03 11.26
CA PRO A 3 -7.59 28.14 10.97
C PRO A 3 -8.19 26.75 10.73
N ASP A 4 -9.42 26.54 11.20
CA ASP A 4 -10.13 25.29 10.96
C ASP A 4 -10.55 25.22 9.49
N ILE A 5 -9.71 24.55 8.71
CA ILE A 5 -9.98 24.20 7.32
C ILE A 5 -11.23 23.28 7.31
N PRO A 6 -12.25 23.56 6.47
CA PRO A 6 -13.41 22.68 6.33
C PRO A 6 -13.00 21.22 6.03
N LEU A 7 -13.64 20.25 6.70
CA LEU A 7 -13.27 18.82 6.57
C LEU A 7 -13.38 18.30 5.12
N GLN A 8 -14.29 18.86 4.31
CA GLN A 8 -14.42 18.54 2.90
C GLN A 8 -13.18 18.95 2.10
N GLU A 9 -12.55 20.07 2.46
CA GLU A 9 -11.33 20.55 1.82
C GLU A 9 -10.13 19.67 2.23
N VAL A 10 -10.04 19.28 3.50
CA VAL A 10 -9.05 18.31 3.98
C VAL A 10 -9.19 16.97 3.24
N SER A 11 -10.42 16.47 3.09
CA SER A 11 -10.70 15.24 2.35
C SER A 11 -10.29 15.35 0.87
N ARG A 12 -10.62 16.46 0.20
CA ARG A 12 -10.18 16.71 -1.19
C ARG A 12 -8.67 16.75 -1.32
N ALA A 13 -7.97 17.41 -0.38
CA ALA A 13 -6.52 17.48 -0.38
C ALA A 13 -5.87 16.09 -0.21
N LYS A 14 -6.38 15.25 0.71
CA LYS A 14 -5.88 13.86 0.86
C LYS A 14 -6.10 13.02 -0.39
N LYS A 15 -7.27 13.14 -1.03
CA LYS A 15 -7.54 12.46 -2.30
C LYS A 15 -6.57 12.93 -3.38
N ALA A 16 -6.38 14.24 -3.53
CA ALA A 16 -5.46 14.81 -4.51
C ALA A 16 -4.01 14.33 -4.30
N GLU A 17 -3.51 14.35 -3.07
CA GLU A 17 -2.18 13.83 -2.72
C GLU A 17 -2.02 12.35 -3.11
N ARG A 18 -3.01 11.52 -2.81
CA ARG A 18 -2.99 10.10 -3.19
C ARG A 18 -3.02 9.92 -4.70
N GLU A 19 -3.89 10.64 -5.40
CA GLU A 19 -3.98 10.56 -6.86
C GLU A 19 -2.70 11.04 -7.55
N GLU A 20 -2.04 12.08 -7.03
CA GLU A 20 -0.74 12.52 -7.51
C GLU A 20 0.32 11.41 -7.41
N ARG A 21 0.37 10.72 -6.26
CA ARG A 21 1.33 9.61 -6.06
C ARG A 21 1.06 8.44 -6.99
N LEU A 22 -0.20 8.07 -7.20
CA LEU A 22 -0.60 6.98 -8.10
C LEU A 22 -0.43 7.36 -9.58
N ALA A 23 -0.60 8.63 -9.94
CA ALA A 23 -0.44 9.12 -11.31
C ALA A 23 1.01 9.02 -11.84
N ARG A 24 1.99 8.74 -10.96
CA ARG A 24 3.38 8.47 -11.37
C ARG A 24 3.56 7.18 -12.16
N ARG A 25 2.61 6.24 -12.03
CA ARG A 25 2.59 4.94 -12.74
C ARG A 25 1.20 4.75 -13.38
N PRO A 26 0.83 5.58 -14.37
CA PRO A 26 -0.51 5.54 -14.97
C PRO A 26 -0.82 4.19 -15.64
N GLU A 27 0.20 3.44 -16.03
CA GLU A 27 0.07 2.12 -16.64
C GLU A 27 -0.54 1.05 -15.71
N TRP A 28 -0.49 1.26 -14.39
CA TRP A 28 -1.04 0.38 -13.35
C TRP A 28 -2.52 0.64 -13.02
N ARG A 29 -3.14 1.65 -13.63
CA ARG A 29 -4.55 1.96 -13.42
C ARG A 29 -5.46 0.91 -14.05
N LEU A 30 -6.63 0.73 -13.47
CA LEU A 30 -7.67 -0.15 -14.02
C LEU A 30 -8.10 0.35 -15.41
N ARG A 31 -7.87 -0.45 -16.46
CA ARG A 31 -8.27 -0.10 -17.84
C ARG A 31 -9.69 -0.56 -18.17
N THR A 32 -10.12 -1.65 -17.57
CA THR A 32 -11.44 -2.24 -17.78
C THR A 32 -12.52 -1.47 -17.01
N LYS A 33 -13.63 -1.15 -17.67
CA LYS A 33 -14.80 -0.60 -16.98
C LYS A 33 -15.50 -1.70 -16.18
N VAL A 34 -15.79 -1.42 -14.91
CA VAL A 34 -16.56 -2.33 -14.06
C VAL A 34 -18.03 -2.32 -14.53
N PRO A 35 -18.63 -3.48 -14.86
CA PRO A 35 -20.04 -3.53 -15.22
C PRO A 35 -20.94 -3.03 -14.08
N PRO A 36 -21.99 -2.24 -14.39
CA PRO A 36 -22.98 -1.85 -13.39
C PRO A 36 -23.62 -3.09 -12.75
N GLY A 37 -23.65 -3.14 -11.42
CA GLY A 37 -24.29 -4.24 -10.67
C GLY A 37 -23.41 -5.46 -10.41
N LEU A 38 -22.13 -5.45 -10.81
CA LEU A 38 -21.19 -6.50 -10.40
C LEU A 38 -20.95 -6.42 -8.89
N THR A 39 -21.31 -7.48 -8.16
CA THR A 39 -21.20 -7.55 -6.70
C THR A 39 -19.86 -8.09 -6.21
N ASP A 40 -19.22 -8.97 -6.99
CA ASP A 40 -17.91 -9.53 -6.68
C ASP A 40 -16.85 -8.96 -7.63
N ILE A 41 -15.95 -8.17 -7.05
CA ILE A 41 -14.81 -7.54 -7.73
C ILE A 41 -13.47 -8.15 -7.29
N SER A 42 -13.48 -9.24 -6.52
CA SER A 42 -12.27 -9.81 -5.89
C SER A 42 -11.22 -10.28 -6.91
N ALA A 43 -11.64 -10.70 -8.10
CA ALA A 43 -10.75 -11.13 -9.18
C ALA A 43 -10.23 -9.96 -10.04
N LEU A 44 -10.83 -8.76 -9.94
CA LEU A 44 -10.46 -7.64 -10.81
C LEU A 44 -9.05 -7.07 -10.53
N PRO A 45 -8.57 -6.97 -9.27
CA PRO A 45 -7.22 -6.51 -8.98
C PRO A 45 -6.10 -7.32 -9.65
N THR A 46 -6.33 -8.60 -9.95
CA THR A 46 -5.33 -9.47 -10.59
C THR A 46 -5.60 -9.70 -12.09
N SER A 47 -6.72 -9.20 -12.61
CA SER A 47 -7.21 -9.50 -13.97
C SER A 47 -6.35 -8.99 -15.13
N GLN A 48 -5.53 -7.97 -14.90
CA GLN A 48 -4.73 -7.30 -15.94
C GLN A 48 -3.22 -7.42 -15.70
N LEU A 49 -2.83 -8.29 -14.78
CA LEU A 49 -1.44 -8.59 -14.49
C LEU A 49 -0.84 -9.41 -15.63
N THR A 50 0.45 -9.21 -15.86
CA THR A 50 1.23 -10.15 -16.66
C THR A 50 1.26 -11.53 -15.96
N PRO A 51 1.50 -12.63 -16.68
CA PRO A 51 1.62 -13.96 -16.05
C PRO A 51 2.65 -13.99 -14.92
N ARG A 52 3.74 -13.22 -15.06
CA ARG A 52 4.81 -13.15 -14.07
C ARG A 52 4.42 -12.37 -12.81
N GLU A 53 3.73 -11.24 -12.95
CA GLU A 53 3.15 -10.53 -11.81
C GLU A 53 2.07 -11.38 -11.12
N TYR A 54 1.24 -12.08 -11.90
CA TYR A 54 0.22 -12.98 -11.40
C TYR A 54 0.85 -14.07 -10.53
N ASP A 55 1.90 -14.74 -11.00
CA ASP A 55 2.62 -15.75 -10.22
C ASP A 55 3.16 -15.17 -8.91
N ILE A 56 3.74 -13.98 -8.94
CA ILE A 56 4.27 -13.30 -7.75
C ILE A 56 3.18 -13.06 -6.71
N VAL A 57 2.05 -12.44 -7.09
CA VAL A 57 1.02 -12.02 -6.12
C VAL A 57 0.17 -13.17 -5.59
N HIS A 58 0.28 -14.36 -6.19
CA HIS A 58 -0.39 -15.58 -5.72
C HIS A 58 0.48 -16.42 -4.76
N LEU A 59 1.75 -16.03 -4.54
CA LEU A 59 2.57 -16.63 -3.51
C LEU A 59 2.20 -16.08 -2.13
N ASP A 60 2.20 -16.95 -1.11
CA ASP A 60 2.13 -16.49 0.27
C ASP A 60 3.44 -15.82 0.72
N ALA A 61 3.42 -15.17 1.88
CA ALA A 61 4.56 -14.41 2.39
C ALA A 61 5.83 -15.27 2.60
N THR A 62 5.67 -16.53 3.01
CA THR A 62 6.79 -17.45 3.22
C THR A 62 7.40 -17.81 1.87
N ALA A 63 6.56 -18.18 0.90
CA ALA A 63 6.98 -18.54 -0.44
C ALA A 63 7.62 -17.35 -1.19
N LEU A 64 7.13 -16.12 -0.97
CA LEU A 64 7.75 -14.90 -1.48
C LEU A 64 9.13 -14.66 -0.88
N ALA A 65 9.27 -14.71 0.45
CA ALA A 65 10.57 -14.54 1.11
C ALA A 65 11.59 -15.57 0.58
N GLU A 66 11.15 -16.82 0.41
CA GLU A 66 11.96 -17.90 -0.14
C GLU A 66 12.33 -17.68 -1.62
N ALA A 67 11.39 -17.20 -2.43
CA ALA A 67 11.65 -16.88 -3.83
C ALA A 67 12.65 -15.73 -4.00
N ILE A 68 12.57 -14.71 -3.16
CA ILE A 68 13.52 -13.59 -3.13
C ILE A 68 14.89 -14.08 -2.64
N ARG A 69 14.93 -14.87 -1.55
CA ARG A 69 16.16 -15.47 -1.02
C ARG A 69 16.88 -16.33 -2.07
N ALA A 70 16.12 -17.13 -2.82
CA ALA A 70 16.63 -17.95 -3.92
C ALA A 70 16.94 -17.14 -5.20
N ARG A 71 16.75 -15.82 -5.18
CA ARG A 71 16.94 -14.89 -6.31
C ARG A 71 16.12 -15.26 -7.56
N ARG A 72 14.97 -15.92 -7.36
CA ARG A 72 13.99 -16.18 -8.43
C ARG A 72 13.26 -14.91 -8.85
N TYR A 73 12.99 -14.06 -7.85
CA TYR A 73 12.47 -12.71 -8.02
C TYR A 73 13.34 -11.74 -7.23
N THR A 74 13.35 -10.47 -7.62
CA THR A 74 13.94 -9.40 -6.82
C THR A 74 12.89 -8.78 -5.90
N ALA A 75 13.30 -8.17 -4.79
CA ALA A 75 12.39 -7.43 -3.92
C ALA A 75 11.72 -6.26 -4.67
N VAL A 76 12.43 -5.62 -5.60
CA VAL A 76 11.87 -4.57 -6.47
C VAL A 76 10.76 -5.13 -7.35
N GLU A 77 11.02 -6.24 -8.05
CA GLU A 77 10.05 -6.89 -8.93
C GLU A 77 8.80 -7.32 -8.15
N VAL A 78 8.99 -7.94 -6.98
CA VAL A 78 7.89 -8.32 -6.10
C VAL A 78 7.10 -7.10 -5.68
N LEU A 79 7.76 -6.03 -5.24
CA LEU A 79 7.07 -4.83 -4.82
C LEU A 79 6.28 -4.17 -5.95
N GLU A 80 6.83 -4.09 -7.16
CA GLU A 80 6.13 -3.49 -8.31
C GLU A 80 4.83 -4.25 -8.64
N ALA A 81 4.84 -5.59 -8.60
CA ALA A 81 3.63 -6.38 -8.80
C ALA A 81 2.56 -6.06 -7.74
N PHE A 82 2.95 -5.94 -6.46
CA PHE A 82 2.02 -5.57 -5.38
C PHE A 82 1.53 -4.12 -5.47
N CYS A 83 2.37 -3.18 -5.94
CA CYS A 83 1.97 -1.80 -6.21
C CYS A 83 0.96 -1.71 -7.36
N HIS A 84 1.12 -2.53 -8.40
CA HIS A 84 0.18 -2.63 -9.51
C HIS A 84 -1.20 -3.10 -9.00
N VAL A 85 -1.24 -4.21 -8.27
CA VAL A 85 -2.48 -4.71 -7.64
C VAL A 85 -3.11 -3.67 -6.70
N ALA A 86 -2.30 -3.01 -5.87
CA ALA A 86 -2.79 -2.00 -4.94
C ALA A 86 -3.40 -0.79 -5.66
N THR A 87 -2.85 -0.39 -6.81
CA THR A 87 -3.39 0.69 -7.64
C THR A 87 -4.77 0.31 -8.20
N ILE A 88 -4.91 -0.90 -8.75
CA ILE A 88 -6.20 -1.38 -9.25
C ILE A 88 -7.21 -1.52 -8.11
N ALA A 89 -6.81 -2.08 -6.97
CA ALA A 89 -7.67 -2.20 -5.80
C ALA A 89 -8.13 -0.82 -5.29
N GLN A 90 -7.26 0.19 -5.35
CA GLN A 90 -7.59 1.56 -5.02
C GLN A 90 -8.64 2.15 -5.96
N ASP A 91 -8.48 1.97 -7.27
CA ASP A 91 -9.47 2.42 -8.27
C ASP A 91 -10.85 1.79 -8.04
N LEU A 92 -10.88 0.53 -7.59
CA LEU A 92 -12.11 -0.23 -7.36
C LEU A 92 -12.77 0.05 -6.01
N THR A 93 -11.99 0.30 -4.95
CA THR A 93 -12.48 0.22 -3.57
C THR A 93 -12.10 1.40 -2.68
N ASN A 94 -11.28 2.33 -3.15
CA ASN A 94 -10.81 3.45 -2.34
C ASN A 94 -10.12 3.02 -1.02
N CYS A 95 -9.33 1.93 -1.05
CA CYS A 95 -8.79 1.28 0.15
C CYS A 95 -7.50 1.89 0.71
N LEU A 96 -6.78 2.72 -0.03
CA LEU A 96 -5.49 3.28 0.37
C LEU A 96 -5.65 4.67 0.99
N THR A 97 -5.00 4.92 2.12
CA THR A 97 -4.89 6.26 2.72
C THR A 97 -3.57 6.92 2.33
N GLU A 98 -2.46 6.18 2.45
CA GLU A 98 -1.13 6.64 2.05
C GLU A 98 -0.55 5.71 0.99
N VAL A 99 0.04 6.30 -0.05
CA VAL A 99 0.84 5.59 -1.05
C VAL A 99 2.31 5.87 -0.76
N LEU A 100 3.10 4.83 -0.50
CA LEU A 100 4.51 4.90 -0.12
C LEU A 100 5.41 4.18 -1.15
N PHE A 101 4.98 4.09 -2.41
CA PHE A 101 5.66 3.29 -3.45
C PHE A 101 7.13 3.67 -3.62
N GLU A 102 7.47 4.97 -3.65
CA GLU A 102 8.87 5.40 -3.79
C GLU A 102 9.74 5.01 -2.59
N GLU A 103 9.22 5.16 -1.37
CA GLU A 103 9.93 4.73 -0.16
C GLU A 103 10.12 3.21 -0.15
N GLY A 104 9.06 2.48 -0.49
CA GLY A 104 9.08 1.02 -0.63
C GLY A 104 10.10 0.58 -1.67
N LEU A 105 10.10 1.18 -2.87
CA LEU A 105 11.02 0.84 -3.97
C LEU A 105 12.46 1.15 -3.61
N ARG A 106 12.71 2.27 -2.92
CA ARG A 106 14.05 2.57 -2.38
C ARG A 106 14.50 1.46 -1.42
N ARG A 107 13.63 1.04 -0.49
CA ARG A 107 13.94 -0.04 0.46
C ARG A 107 14.15 -1.39 -0.25
N ALA A 108 13.32 -1.72 -1.23
CA ALA A 108 13.46 -2.93 -2.03
C ALA A 108 14.82 -2.98 -2.75
N ARG A 109 15.24 -1.87 -3.39
CA ARG A 109 16.57 -1.75 -4.01
C ARG A 109 17.72 -1.92 -3.01
N GLU A 110 17.58 -1.39 -1.79
CA GLU A 110 18.56 -1.60 -0.72
C GLU A 110 18.67 -3.07 -0.32
N LEU A 111 17.55 -3.77 -0.22
CA LEU A 111 17.49 -5.19 0.15
C LEU A 111 18.04 -6.10 -0.96
N ASP A 112 17.74 -5.80 -2.21
CA ASP A 112 18.30 -6.51 -3.37
C ASP A 112 19.82 -6.33 -3.44
N ARG A 113 20.31 -5.09 -3.25
CA ARG A 113 21.75 -4.81 -3.19
C ARG A 113 22.41 -5.55 -2.03
N HIS A 114 21.83 -5.51 -0.84
CA HIS A 114 22.35 -6.24 0.33
C HIS A 114 22.47 -7.73 0.02
N LEU A 115 21.41 -8.36 -0.51
CA LEU A 115 21.43 -9.78 -0.83
C LEU A 115 22.46 -10.11 -1.93
N ALA A 116 22.64 -9.23 -2.90
CA ALA A 116 23.64 -9.38 -3.96
C ALA A 116 25.08 -9.32 -3.41
N GLU A 117 25.36 -8.35 -2.53
CA GLU A 117 26.68 -8.09 -1.95
C GLU A 117 27.09 -9.11 -0.87
N THR A 118 26.17 -9.46 0.03
CA THR A 118 26.48 -10.29 1.21
C THR A 118 26.13 -11.76 1.01
N GLY A 119 25.25 -12.06 0.04
CA GLY A 119 24.65 -13.40 -0.10
C GLY A 119 23.69 -13.78 1.03
N GLN A 120 23.38 -12.84 1.94
CA GLN A 120 22.53 -13.07 3.10
C GLN A 120 21.27 -12.20 3.05
N VAL A 121 20.19 -12.70 3.62
CA VAL A 121 18.96 -11.93 3.84
C VAL A 121 19.05 -11.15 5.14
N VAL A 122 18.40 -9.98 5.20
CA VAL A 122 18.32 -9.15 6.41
C VAL A 122 17.50 -9.83 7.52
N GLY A 123 16.47 -10.58 7.14
CA GLY A 123 15.59 -11.27 8.07
C GLY A 123 14.55 -12.14 7.37
N SER A 124 13.61 -12.68 8.15
CA SER A 124 12.61 -13.64 7.66
C SER A 124 11.62 -13.07 6.65
N MET A 125 11.46 -11.75 6.59
CA MET A 125 10.54 -11.04 5.69
C MET A 125 11.29 -10.26 4.61
N HIS A 126 12.54 -10.61 4.31
CA HIS A 126 13.41 -9.88 3.38
C HIS A 126 12.72 -9.64 2.02
N GLY A 127 12.40 -8.39 1.74
CA GLY A 127 11.80 -7.94 0.48
C GLY A 127 10.29 -8.15 0.37
N VAL A 128 9.63 -8.72 1.39
CA VAL A 128 8.19 -9.00 1.36
C VAL A 128 7.38 -7.70 1.54
N PRO A 129 6.47 -7.34 0.62
CA PRO A 129 5.61 -6.16 0.76
C PRO A 129 4.60 -6.31 1.90
N VAL A 130 4.40 -5.24 2.68
CA VAL A 130 3.43 -5.21 3.77
C VAL A 130 2.63 -3.90 3.73
N SER A 131 1.30 -4.04 3.74
CA SER A 131 0.39 -2.91 3.93
C SER A 131 0.13 -2.67 5.42
N ILE A 132 0.04 -1.40 5.82
CA ILE A 132 -0.14 -1.01 7.22
C ILE A 132 -1.48 -0.31 7.42
N LYS A 133 -2.31 -0.80 8.34
CA LYS A 133 -3.60 -0.17 8.61
C LYS A 133 -3.42 1.25 9.18
N ASP A 134 -4.26 2.19 8.78
CA ASP A 134 -4.00 3.63 8.96
C ASP A 134 -3.83 4.09 10.42
N HIS A 135 -4.39 3.40 11.41
CA HIS A 135 -4.22 3.72 12.83
C HIS A 135 -2.83 3.36 13.39
N ILE A 136 -2.03 2.60 12.64
CA ILE A 136 -0.68 2.20 13.02
C ILE A 136 0.30 3.27 12.51
N MET A 137 1.10 3.81 13.42
CA MET A 137 2.08 4.84 13.11
C MET A 137 3.19 4.31 12.19
N VAL A 138 3.40 5.01 11.07
CA VAL A 138 4.56 4.85 10.18
C VAL A 138 5.27 6.20 10.13
N LYS A 139 6.54 6.24 10.53
CA LYS A 139 7.33 7.46 10.65
C LYS A 139 7.32 8.26 9.35
N GLY A 140 7.04 9.56 9.47
CA GLY A 140 6.98 10.49 8.34
C GLY A 140 5.65 10.48 7.58
N HIS A 141 4.71 9.61 7.94
CA HIS A 141 3.41 9.50 7.30
C HIS A 141 2.27 9.81 8.26
N ASP A 142 1.17 10.30 7.71
CA ASP A 142 -0.02 10.66 8.47
C ASP A 142 -0.71 9.43 9.08
N THR A 143 -1.39 9.60 10.21
CA THR A 143 -2.08 8.54 10.98
C THR A 143 -3.44 9.04 11.46
N ALA A 144 -4.36 9.22 10.52
CA ALA A 144 -5.65 9.87 10.77
C ALA A 144 -6.66 8.99 11.51
N THR A 145 -6.49 7.66 11.50
CA THR A 145 -7.38 6.69 12.20
C THR A 145 -8.85 6.83 11.76
N GLY A 146 -9.07 7.16 10.49
CA GLY A 146 -10.40 7.37 9.93
C GLY A 146 -11.05 8.71 10.28
N TYR A 147 -10.34 9.63 10.95
CA TYR A 147 -10.84 10.98 11.25
C TYR A 147 -10.27 12.00 10.27
N ALA A 148 -11.12 12.60 9.43
CA ALA A 148 -10.71 13.70 8.54
C ALA A 148 -10.09 14.88 9.31
N ALA A 149 -10.53 15.12 10.55
CA ALA A 149 -9.99 16.19 11.40
C ALA A 149 -8.53 15.96 11.84
N TRP A 150 -8.02 14.73 11.75
CA TRP A 150 -6.65 14.39 12.12
C TRP A 150 -5.70 14.39 10.92
N ALA A 151 -6.26 14.32 9.70
CA ALA A 151 -5.47 14.32 8.49
C ALA A 151 -4.58 15.58 8.39
N PHE A 152 -3.33 15.40 7.98
CA PHE A 152 -2.25 16.38 7.96
C PHE A 152 -1.83 16.94 9.34
N ARG A 153 -2.47 16.54 10.43
CA ARG A 153 -2.16 16.99 11.80
C ARG A 153 -1.45 15.90 12.62
N THR A 154 -1.55 14.65 12.19
CA THR A 154 -1.06 13.46 12.93
C THR A 154 0.06 12.71 12.20
N VAL A 155 1.00 13.46 11.61
CA VAL A 155 2.21 12.86 11.00
C VAL A 155 3.07 12.23 12.09
N ALA A 156 3.30 10.92 11.97
CA ALA A 156 4.01 10.18 13.00
C ALA A 156 5.49 10.52 13.03
N SER A 157 6.03 10.88 14.20
CA SER A 157 7.46 11.16 14.39
C SER A 157 8.32 9.89 14.52
N LYS A 158 7.68 8.75 14.81
CA LYS A 158 8.31 7.43 14.94
C LYS A 158 7.40 6.33 14.42
N ASP A 159 8.01 5.20 14.09
CA ASP A 159 7.30 3.97 13.77
C ASP A 159 6.62 3.41 15.03
N ALA A 160 5.49 2.72 14.84
CA ALA A 160 4.95 1.85 15.88
C ALA A 160 5.88 0.63 16.06
N VAL A 161 5.87 0.01 17.24
CA VAL A 161 6.72 -1.15 17.55
C VAL A 161 6.55 -2.27 16.52
N VAL A 162 5.33 -2.53 16.06
CA VAL A 162 5.07 -3.54 15.02
C VAL A 162 5.73 -3.19 13.69
N VAL A 163 5.73 -1.91 13.30
CA VAL A 163 6.39 -1.43 12.08
C VAL A 163 7.91 -1.57 12.21
N ASP A 164 8.48 -1.21 13.36
CA ASP A 164 9.90 -1.42 13.64
C ASP A 164 10.31 -2.89 13.52
N VAL A 165 9.52 -3.81 14.08
CA VAL A 165 9.76 -5.26 13.99
C VAL A 165 9.72 -5.74 12.54
N LEU A 166 8.72 -5.31 11.76
CA LEU A 166 8.59 -5.65 10.35
C LEU A 166 9.80 -5.15 9.54
N ARG A 167 10.22 -3.89 9.74
CA ARG A 167 11.39 -3.32 9.06
C ARG A 167 12.67 -4.07 9.41
N LYS A 168 12.86 -4.44 10.68
CA LYS A 168 14.00 -5.25 11.15
C LYS A 168 14.00 -6.65 10.55
N ALA A 169 12.83 -7.25 10.35
CA ALA A 169 12.69 -8.52 9.64
C ALA A 169 12.94 -8.42 8.13
N GLY A 170 13.15 -7.22 7.58
CA GLY A 170 13.42 -6.98 6.17
C GLY A 170 12.17 -6.72 5.32
N ALA A 171 10.99 -6.54 5.92
CA ALA A 171 9.77 -6.26 5.20
C ALA A 171 9.78 -4.86 4.55
N VAL A 172 9.00 -4.72 3.48
CA VAL A 172 8.90 -3.48 2.70
C VAL A 172 7.50 -2.88 2.86
N ILE A 173 7.42 -1.76 3.59
CA ILE A 173 6.16 -1.04 3.76
C ILE A 173 5.96 -0.12 2.56
N TYR A 174 4.79 -0.22 1.93
CA TYR A 174 4.54 0.43 0.64
C TYR A 174 3.19 1.15 0.53
N VAL A 175 2.23 0.84 1.40
CA VAL A 175 0.94 1.55 1.51
C VAL A 175 0.44 1.59 2.95
N LYS A 176 -0.37 2.60 3.25
CA LYS A 176 -1.32 2.53 4.37
C LYS A 176 -2.74 2.34 3.88
N THR A 177 -3.52 1.56 4.60
CA THR A 177 -4.90 1.19 4.23
C THR A 177 -5.93 1.78 5.16
N ALA A 178 -7.09 2.11 4.59
CA ALA A 178 -8.23 2.67 5.30
C ALA A 178 -8.71 1.73 6.40
N ASN A 179 -9.33 2.33 7.41
CA ASN A 179 -9.99 1.60 8.48
C ASN A 179 -11.38 2.18 8.74
N PRO A 180 -12.27 1.42 9.38
CA PRO A 180 -13.50 1.97 9.92
C PRO A 180 -13.16 3.07 10.91
N GLN A 181 -13.92 4.16 10.87
CA GLN A 181 -13.82 5.22 11.86
C GLN A 181 -13.91 4.59 13.26
N THR A 182 -13.00 4.99 14.15
CA THR A 182 -12.84 4.48 15.52
C THR A 182 -12.44 3.01 15.67
N LEU A 183 -12.25 2.26 14.57
CA LEU A 183 -12.02 0.80 14.53
C LEU A 183 -13.20 -0.05 15.05
N LEU A 184 -14.36 0.55 15.33
CA LEU A 184 -15.50 -0.13 15.97
C LEU A 184 -16.64 -0.52 15.01
N VAL A 185 -16.54 -0.21 13.72
CA VAL A 185 -17.61 -0.47 12.74
C VAL A 185 -17.21 -1.57 11.75
N ARG A 186 -18.17 -2.41 11.35
CA ARG A 186 -17.96 -3.54 10.42
C ARG A 186 -17.50 -3.13 9.01
N ARG A 187 -17.70 -1.87 8.61
CA ARG A 187 -17.36 -1.36 7.28
C ARG A 187 -16.38 -0.20 7.39
N ALA A 188 -15.29 -0.27 6.64
CA ALA A 188 -14.49 0.91 6.35
C ALA A 188 -15.29 1.79 5.38
N ALA A 189 -15.23 3.11 5.53
CA ALA A 189 -15.86 4.06 4.62
C ALA A 189 -15.09 4.09 3.27
N ALA A 190 -15.21 3.02 2.50
CA ALA A 190 -14.93 3.01 1.08
C ALA A 190 -16.13 3.67 0.40
N GLN A 191 -15.95 4.89 -0.13
CA GLN A 191 -16.92 5.42 -1.09
C GLN A 191 -16.90 4.48 -2.29
N ALA A 192 -17.94 3.66 -2.43
CA ALA A 192 -18.23 3.01 -3.69
C ALA A 192 -18.43 4.12 -4.74
N LEU A 193 -18.09 3.84 -5.99
CA LEU A 193 -18.40 4.69 -7.15
C LEU A 193 -19.90 4.99 -7.18
N GLU A 194 -20.33 6.06 -6.52
CA GLU A 194 -21.57 6.75 -6.83
C GLU A 194 -21.29 7.54 -8.11
N THR A 195 -21.64 6.94 -9.24
CA THR A 195 -21.76 7.66 -10.50
C THR A 195 -23.04 8.49 -10.44
N ASP A 196 -22.89 9.81 -10.57
CA ASP A 196 -23.98 10.76 -10.86
C ASP A 196 -24.82 10.33 -12.08
#